data_AF-A0AAN7GPA6-F1
#
_entry.id   AF-A0AAN7GPA6-F1
#
_cell.length_a   1.000
_cell.length_b   1.000
_cell.length_c   1.000
_cell.angle_alpha   90.00
_cell.angle_beta   90.00
_cell.angle_gamma   90.00
#
_symmetry.space_group_name_H-M   'P 1'
#
loop_
_entity.id
_entity.type
_entity.pdbx_description
1 polymer ?
#
loop_
_entity_poly.entity_id
_entity_poly.type
_entity_poly.pdbx_seq_one_letter_code
_entity_poly.pdbx_strand_id
1 'polypeptide(L)'
;MKEWGLPRPKLELGQRKLCDRLNFSSPDINISWCSISGNSGVPTRVVGSIFYGADVILAIDCSVHNDLTIVDELYRLLPRGEPPNLDGNNEPVYPDISGVLFIGEQPRPATAQDLTALQNDMSRGLTSSLDTKVVPIAYVMVPLTEIPWPGSPILNPSRLLSVHQPSADCLQHSIALFSNLEVAQKSLRRHFDIFRQCSHDGPAYLNAMENQLKKASSSVVTLKTNFANTLLNIRHKKLDTDGMWNILREFEAGDTSPHSLLSLTTQSDKLDFLASLISLGCQYQGLFDSLQSCMWSSSARLLPRHEDVYILYLNNHVYKNSALWQETFALFERLLEDRSAPRTMVIEDCFFFEKPYISYFRNCQVVVEDLLEYHNGQNGVHVWGKSLSSVE
;
A
#
# COMPACT_ATOMS: atom_id res chain seq x y z
N MET A 1 -35.28 -12.13 15.24
CA MET A 1 -34.37 -12.70 14.22
C MET A 1 -33.03 -12.92 14.88
N LYS A 2 -32.49 -14.14 14.83
CA LYS A 2 -31.20 -14.51 15.44
C LYS A 2 -30.05 -13.98 14.58
N GLU A 3 -29.16 -13.22 15.20
CA GLU A 3 -27.89 -12.79 14.60
C GLU A 3 -26.98 -13.99 14.36
N TRP A 4 -26.51 -14.15 13.13
CA TRP A 4 -25.47 -15.10 12.79
C TRP A 4 -24.12 -14.42 12.98
N GLY A 5 -23.46 -14.68 14.11
CA GLY A 5 -22.07 -14.33 14.34
C GLY A 5 -21.17 -15.23 13.50
N LEU A 6 -20.65 -14.70 12.39
CA LEU A 6 -19.53 -15.33 11.68
C LEU A 6 -18.22 -15.04 12.44
N PRO A 7 -17.35 -16.04 12.63
CA PRO A 7 -16.07 -15.84 13.29
C PRO A 7 -15.15 -14.98 12.41
N ARG A 8 -14.53 -13.96 13.01
CA ARG A 8 -13.54 -13.11 12.34
C ARG A 8 -12.29 -13.93 12.00
N PRO A 9 -11.79 -13.93 10.76
CA PRO A 9 -10.51 -14.54 10.45
C PRO A 9 -9.38 -13.78 11.14
N LYS A 10 -8.45 -14.50 11.77
CA LYS A 10 -7.16 -13.95 12.18
C LYS A 10 -6.33 -13.69 10.92
N LEU A 11 -5.84 -12.46 10.73
CA LEU A 11 -5.07 -12.05 9.56
C LEU A 11 -3.82 -11.27 10.00
N GLU A 12 -2.68 -11.65 9.41
CA GLU A 12 -1.32 -11.16 9.72
C GLU A 12 -1.00 -9.79 9.09
N LEU A 13 0.09 -9.18 9.59
CA LEU A 13 0.56 -7.81 9.33
C LEU A 13 0.73 -7.46 7.84
N GLY A 14 -0.02 -6.45 7.39
CA GLY A 14 0.16 -5.75 6.12
C GLY A 14 -0.77 -4.52 6.08
N GLN A 15 -0.25 -3.39 5.59
CA GLN A 15 -0.88 -2.05 5.59
C GLN A 15 -2.43 -2.07 5.53
N ARG A 16 -3.06 -1.53 6.59
CA ARG A 16 -4.52 -1.41 6.70
C ARG A 16 -4.99 -0.14 5.98
N LYS A 17 -5.90 -0.28 5.01
CA LYS A 17 -6.84 0.80 4.66
C LYS A 17 -8.06 0.66 5.55
N LEU A 18 -8.42 1.73 6.24
CA LEU A 18 -9.65 1.77 7.03
C LEU A 18 -10.75 2.28 6.09
N CYS A 19 -11.71 1.42 5.77
CA CYS A 19 -12.92 1.79 5.04
C CYS A 19 -14.09 1.61 5.99
N ASP A 20 -14.61 2.70 6.54
CA ASP A 20 -15.87 2.66 7.29
C ASP A 20 -17.01 3.10 6.39
N ARG A 21 -18.15 2.42 6.50
CA ARG A 21 -19.31 2.61 5.61
C ARG A 21 -20.50 3.11 6.42
N LEU A 22 -20.80 4.39 6.29
CA LEU A 22 -21.96 5.01 6.94
C LEU A 22 -23.17 4.89 6.00
N ASN A 23 -24.06 3.95 6.30
CA ASN A 23 -25.30 3.78 5.54
C ASN A 23 -26.40 4.69 6.10
N PHE A 24 -26.92 5.58 5.25
CA PHE A 24 -28.12 6.36 5.55
C PHE A 24 -29.21 6.04 4.51
N SER A 25 -30.33 5.50 4.96
CA SER A 25 -31.49 5.21 4.10
C SER A 25 -32.73 5.95 4.60
N SER A 26 -33.46 6.59 3.68
CA SER A 26 -34.85 7.02 3.89
C SER A 26 -35.76 6.05 3.12
N PRO A 27 -36.83 5.50 3.71
CA PRO A 27 -37.72 4.58 3.04
C PRO A 27 -38.76 5.31 2.20
N ASP A 28 -38.34 6.08 1.18
CA ASP A 28 -39.27 6.63 0.19
C ASP A 28 -39.20 5.81 -1.10
N ILE A 29 -40.20 4.97 -1.30
CA ILE A 29 -40.36 4.10 -2.47
C ILE A 29 -41.04 4.93 -3.56
N ASN A 30 -40.29 5.33 -4.58
CA ASN A 30 -40.84 5.87 -5.82
C ASN A 30 -40.60 4.86 -6.95
N ILE A 31 -41.67 4.27 -7.48
CA ILE A 31 -41.59 3.25 -8.53
C ILE A 31 -41.54 3.97 -9.88
N SER A 32 -40.33 4.12 -10.45
CA SER A 32 -40.14 4.58 -11.82
C SER A 32 -39.67 3.42 -12.71
N TRP A 33 -40.45 3.09 -13.75
CA TRP A 33 -40.07 2.10 -14.73
C TRP A 33 -39.16 2.72 -15.80
N CYS A 34 -37.86 2.43 -15.75
CA CYS A 34 -36.91 2.85 -16.77
C CYS A 34 -36.31 1.62 -17.47
N SER A 35 -36.42 1.56 -18.80
CA SER A 35 -35.68 0.56 -19.60
C SER A 35 -34.29 1.11 -19.91
N ILE A 36 -33.23 0.46 -19.41
CA ILE A 36 -31.86 0.78 -19.80
C ILE A 36 -31.53 -0.10 -21.01
N SER A 37 -31.64 0.45 -22.21
CA SER A 37 -31.17 -0.23 -23.43
C SER A 37 -29.70 0.07 -23.66
N GLY A 38 -28.82 -0.90 -23.39
CA GLY A 38 -27.44 -0.88 -23.85
C GLY A 38 -27.34 -1.34 -25.30
N ASN A 39 -26.35 -0.82 -26.04
CA ASN A 39 -26.18 -0.89 -27.51
C ASN A 39 -26.06 -2.29 -28.18
N SER A 40 -26.39 -3.42 -27.55
CA SER A 40 -26.26 -4.73 -28.24
C SER A 40 -27.08 -5.90 -27.69
N GLY A 41 -28.03 -5.69 -26.77
CA GLY A 41 -28.81 -6.79 -26.21
C GLY A 41 -30.27 -6.44 -25.94
N VAL A 42 -31.16 -7.40 -26.14
CA VAL A 42 -32.54 -7.30 -25.63
C VAL A 42 -32.43 -7.25 -24.10
N PRO A 43 -32.94 -6.21 -23.43
CA PRO A 43 -32.91 -6.14 -21.97
C PRO A 43 -33.59 -7.37 -21.39
N THR A 44 -33.00 -7.98 -20.37
CA THR A 44 -33.54 -9.20 -19.73
C THR A 44 -34.32 -8.89 -18.46
N ARG A 45 -34.13 -7.70 -17.90
CA ARG A 45 -34.70 -7.25 -16.63
C ARG A 45 -35.04 -5.76 -16.72
N VAL A 46 -36.03 -5.34 -15.94
CA VAL A 46 -36.33 -3.92 -15.69
C VAL A 46 -36.06 -3.60 -14.24
N VAL A 47 -35.85 -2.31 -13.96
CA VAL A 47 -35.78 -1.83 -12.58
C VAL A 47 -37.20 -1.79 -12.02
N GLY A 48 -37.48 -2.58 -10.99
CA GLY A 48 -38.79 -2.59 -10.31
C GLY A 48 -38.86 -1.60 -9.16
N SER A 49 -37.75 -1.38 -8.46
CA SER A 49 -37.64 -0.34 -7.44
C SER A 49 -36.22 0.21 -7.38
N ILE A 50 -36.11 1.48 -7.01
CA ILE A 50 -34.84 2.18 -6.78
C ILE A 50 -34.86 2.69 -5.35
N PHE A 51 -33.80 2.40 -4.61
CA PHE A 51 -33.56 2.94 -3.28
C PHE A 51 -32.58 4.09 -3.42
N TYR A 52 -33.00 5.27 -2.98
CA TYR A 52 -32.19 6.47 -2.97
C TYR A 52 -31.57 6.66 -1.60
N GLY A 53 -30.34 7.16 -1.57
CA GLY A 53 -29.65 7.44 -0.32
C GLY A 53 -28.34 8.19 -0.55
N ALA A 54 -27.61 8.38 0.54
CA ALA A 54 -26.26 8.88 0.54
C ALA A 54 -25.38 7.87 1.26
N ASP A 55 -24.30 7.45 0.62
CA ASP A 55 -23.29 6.57 1.19
C ASP A 55 -21.98 7.36 1.20
N VAL A 56 -21.34 7.43 2.36
CA VAL A 56 -20.05 8.10 2.52
C VAL A 56 -19.04 7.09 2.97
N ILE A 57 -18.02 6.91 2.13
CA ILE A 57 -16.89 6.03 2.39
C ILE A 57 -15.72 6.92 2.79
N LEU A 58 -15.32 6.77 4.05
CA LEU A 58 -14.11 7.39 4.59
C LEU A 58 -12.96 6.40 4.42
N ALA A 59 -12.00 6.73 3.57
CA ALA A 59 -10.75 5.99 3.41
C ALA A 59 -9.61 6.77 4.07
N ILE A 60 -9.15 6.25 5.20
CA ILE A 60 -8.02 6.81 5.94
C ILE A 60 -6.77 6.00 5.60
N ASP A 61 -5.70 6.70 5.25
CA ASP A 61 -4.42 6.09 4.91
C ASP A 61 -3.44 6.28 6.06
N CYS A 62 -3.20 5.18 6.75
CA CYS A 62 -2.29 5.16 7.89
C CYS A 62 -0.87 4.73 7.46
N SER A 63 -0.52 4.79 6.17
CA SER A 63 0.77 4.29 5.67
C SER A 63 2.01 4.95 6.29
N VAL A 64 1.86 6.15 6.86
CA VAL A 64 2.93 6.87 7.58
C VAL A 64 3.15 6.32 9.00
N HIS A 65 2.16 5.65 9.59
CA HIS A 65 2.22 5.15 10.95
C HIS A 65 2.34 3.62 10.96
N ASN A 66 3.54 3.11 11.26
CA ASN A 66 3.78 1.67 11.45
C ASN A 66 3.13 1.11 12.72
N ASP A 67 2.52 1.96 13.56
CA ASP A 67 1.91 1.55 14.82
C ASP A 67 0.42 1.17 14.63
N LEU A 68 0.12 -0.13 14.78
CA LEU A 68 -1.23 -0.67 14.72
C LEU A 68 -2.15 -0.12 15.83
N THR A 69 -1.59 0.37 16.94
CA THR A 69 -2.38 0.95 18.03
C THR A 69 -3.08 2.23 17.60
N ILE A 70 -2.45 3.03 16.73
CA ILE A 70 -3.04 4.26 16.18
C ILE A 70 -4.28 3.93 15.33
N VAL A 71 -4.23 2.84 14.55
CA VAL A 71 -5.36 2.40 13.72
C VAL A 71 -6.52 1.89 14.58
N ASP A 72 -6.23 1.11 15.62
CA ASP A 72 -7.25 0.60 16.54
C ASP A 72 -7.88 1.73 17.37
N GLU A 73 -7.10 2.75 17.74
CA GLU A 73 -7.59 3.93 18.45
C GLU A 73 -8.44 4.83 17.53
N LEU A 74 -8.03 5.01 16.27
CA LEU A 74 -8.87 5.66 15.25
C LEU A 74 -10.23 4.95 15.09
N TYR A 75 -10.25 3.61 15.06
CA TYR A 75 -11.50 2.84 15.03
C TYR A 75 -12.40 3.10 16.25
N ARG A 76 -11.81 3.34 17.43
CA ARG A 76 -12.58 3.64 18.65
C ARG A 76 -13.13 5.06 18.66
N LEU A 77 -12.39 6.00 18.10
CA LEU A 77 -12.68 7.42 18.18
C LEU A 77 -13.57 7.92 17.04
N LEU A 78 -13.48 7.31 15.84
CA LEU A 78 -14.29 7.68 14.67
C LEU A 78 -15.81 7.69 14.92
N PRO A 79 -16.40 6.69 15.62
CA PRO A 79 -17.83 6.73 15.96
C PRO A 79 -18.20 7.80 16.99
N ARG A 80 -17.22 8.33 17.73
CA ARG A 80 -17.42 9.31 18.81
C ARG A 80 -17.20 10.75 18.35
N GLY A 81 -16.60 10.95 17.18
CA GLY A 81 -16.22 12.28 16.69
C GLY A 81 -15.14 12.94 17.57
N GLU A 82 -14.43 12.17 18.37
CA GLU A 82 -13.36 12.65 19.25
C GLU A 82 -12.01 12.64 18.49
N PRO A 83 -11.19 13.71 18.57
CA PRO A 83 -9.88 13.70 17.96
C PRO A 83 -8.93 12.75 18.72
N PRO A 84 -8.07 11.99 18.00
CA PRO A 84 -7.09 11.11 18.63
C PRO A 84 -6.00 11.92 19.34
N ASN A 85 -5.85 11.71 20.65
CA ASN A 85 -4.79 12.32 21.46
C ASN A 85 -3.61 11.34 21.56
N LEU A 86 -2.74 11.35 20.54
CA LEU A 86 -1.75 10.29 20.32
C LEU A 86 -0.41 10.53 21.01
N ASP A 87 -0.03 11.78 21.30
CA ASP A 87 1.37 12.09 21.68
C ASP A 87 1.57 12.65 23.10
N GLY A 88 0.52 12.83 23.91
CA GLY A 88 0.64 13.43 25.25
C GLY A 88 1.14 14.89 25.28
N ASN A 89 1.58 15.41 24.12
CA ASN A 89 2.11 16.73 23.86
C ASN A 89 1.13 17.57 23.01
N ASN A 90 -0.17 17.55 23.33
CA ASN A 90 -1.23 18.46 22.86
C ASN A 90 -1.39 18.77 21.34
N GLU A 91 -0.53 18.30 20.43
CA GLU A 91 -0.76 18.40 18.99
C GLU A 91 -1.28 17.07 18.45
N PRO A 92 -2.54 17.02 17.99
CA PRO A 92 -3.11 15.82 17.41
C PRO A 92 -2.44 15.53 16.06
N VAL A 93 -1.78 14.37 15.97
CA VAL A 93 -1.25 13.84 14.71
C VAL A 93 -2.42 13.21 13.94
N TYR A 94 -2.78 13.82 12.82
CA TYR A 94 -3.88 13.32 12.00
C TYR A 94 -3.34 12.44 10.86
N PRO A 95 -3.89 11.22 10.67
CA PRO A 95 -3.57 10.42 9.50
C PRO A 95 -4.02 11.16 8.25
N ASP A 96 -3.22 11.08 7.19
CA ASP A 96 -3.55 11.68 5.92
C ASP A 96 -4.81 10.99 5.35
N ILE A 97 -5.90 11.75 5.17
CA ILE A 97 -7.17 11.20 4.68
C ILE A 97 -7.02 11.04 3.16
N SER A 98 -6.40 9.95 2.70
CA SER A 98 -6.09 9.74 1.27
C SER A 98 -7.30 9.50 0.36
N GLY A 99 -8.52 9.37 0.88
CA GLY A 99 -9.71 9.44 0.04
C GLY A 99 -11.01 9.54 0.82
N VAL A 100 -11.84 10.53 0.49
CA VAL A 100 -13.26 10.49 0.83
C VAL A 100 -14.02 10.43 -0.47
N LEU A 101 -14.72 9.32 -0.72
CA LEU A 101 -15.58 9.22 -1.89
C LEU A 101 -16.91 9.88 -1.54
N PHE A 102 -17.06 11.14 -1.94
CA PHE A 102 -18.34 11.82 -1.90
C PHE A 102 -19.18 11.42 -3.10
N ILE A 103 -20.41 11.02 -2.82
CA ILE A 103 -21.48 11.09 -3.82
C ILE A 103 -22.07 12.51 -3.72
N GLY A 104 -21.36 13.53 -4.24
CA GLY A 104 -21.79 14.94 -4.22
C GLY A 104 -20.64 15.98 -4.32
N GLU A 105 -20.99 17.26 -4.48
CA GLU A 105 -20.05 18.40 -4.63
C GLU A 105 -19.52 18.96 -3.29
N GLN A 106 -19.36 18.12 -2.26
CA GLN A 106 -18.85 18.59 -0.96
C GLN A 106 -17.32 18.70 -0.97
N PRO A 107 -16.74 19.73 -0.33
CA PRO A 107 -15.30 19.86 -0.20
C PRO A 107 -14.71 18.69 0.60
N ARG A 108 -13.53 18.23 0.19
CA ARG A 108 -12.83 17.13 0.86
C ARG A 108 -12.39 17.58 2.25
N PRO A 109 -12.75 16.84 3.32
CA PRO A 109 -12.30 17.17 4.67
C PRO A 109 -10.79 16.98 4.73
N ALA A 110 -10.06 18.01 5.15
CA ALA A 110 -8.61 17.98 5.30
C ALA A 110 -8.20 17.76 6.75
N THR A 111 -9.11 18.05 7.69
CA THR A 111 -8.88 17.97 9.13
C THR A 111 -9.95 17.13 9.83
N ALA A 112 -9.69 16.68 11.06
CA ALA A 112 -10.71 16.03 11.87
C ALA A 112 -11.89 16.95 12.20
N GLN A 113 -11.65 18.26 12.32
CA GLN A 113 -12.74 19.22 12.49
C GLN A 113 -13.63 19.27 11.26
N ASP A 114 -13.05 19.23 10.05
CA ASP A 114 -13.83 19.13 8.80
C ASP A 114 -14.62 17.82 8.77
N LEU A 115 -14.04 16.73 9.28
CA LEU A 115 -14.72 15.43 9.34
C LEU A 115 -15.90 15.45 10.33
N THR A 116 -15.73 16.02 11.52
CA THR A 116 -16.81 16.16 12.51
C THR A 116 -17.88 17.14 12.02
N ALA A 117 -17.48 18.25 11.39
CA ALA A 117 -18.39 19.19 10.76
C ALA A 117 -19.20 18.50 9.67
N LEU A 118 -18.54 17.72 8.80
CA LEU A 118 -19.17 16.92 7.78
C LEU A 118 -20.12 15.87 8.36
N GLN A 119 -19.74 15.13 9.41
CA GLN A 119 -20.64 14.19 10.08
C GLN A 119 -21.90 14.88 10.60
N ASN A 120 -21.73 16.02 11.28
CA ASN A 120 -22.84 16.81 11.79
C ASN A 120 -23.71 17.40 10.67
N ASP A 121 -23.11 17.79 9.56
CA ASP A 121 -23.81 18.33 8.39
C ASP A 121 -24.53 17.23 7.60
N MET A 122 -23.98 16.03 7.52
CA MET A 122 -24.66 14.87 6.94
C MET A 122 -25.89 14.48 7.77
N SER A 123 -25.73 14.39 9.10
CA SER A 123 -26.85 14.09 10.00
C SER A 123 -27.95 15.15 9.94
N ARG A 124 -27.58 16.43 9.78
CA ARG A 124 -28.54 17.53 9.65
C ARG A 124 -29.17 17.60 8.26
N GLY A 125 -28.38 17.48 7.19
CA GLY A 125 -28.81 17.56 5.80
C GLY A 125 -29.81 16.47 5.40
N LEU A 126 -29.68 15.26 5.96
CA LEU A 126 -30.66 14.18 5.79
C LEU A 126 -32.06 14.54 6.31
N THR A 127 -32.17 15.48 7.27
CA THR A 127 -33.45 15.89 7.84
C THR A 127 -34.05 17.15 7.21
N SER A 128 -33.22 17.99 6.57
CA SER A 128 -33.63 19.34 6.16
C SER A 128 -33.61 19.61 4.66
N SER A 129 -33.05 18.73 3.82
CA SER A 129 -33.01 18.95 2.37
C SER A 129 -33.68 17.81 1.59
N LEU A 130 -34.96 17.99 1.27
CA LEU A 130 -35.60 17.24 0.17
C LEU A 130 -35.12 17.71 -1.22
N ASP A 131 -34.33 18.80 -1.28
CA ASP A 131 -33.79 19.37 -2.53
C ASP A 131 -32.33 18.96 -2.84
N THR A 132 -31.65 18.20 -1.97
CA THR A 132 -30.35 17.63 -2.36
C THR A 132 -30.55 16.45 -3.30
N LYS A 133 -29.73 16.39 -4.36
CA LYS A 133 -29.73 15.30 -5.34
C LYS A 133 -29.40 13.98 -4.66
N VAL A 134 -30.41 13.28 -4.16
CA VAL A 134 -30.28 11.90 -3.69
C VAL A 134 -29.92 10.99 -4.86
N VAL A 135 -28.95 10.10 -4.65
CA VAL A 135 -28.43 9.21 -5.69
C VAL A 135 -28.96 7.79 -5.44
N PRO A 136 -29.28 7.03 -6.50
CA PRO A 136 -29.70 5.63 -6.34
C PRO A 136 -28.55 4.79 -5.77
N ILE A 137 -28.74 4.22 -4.57
CA ILE A 137 -27.77 3.37 -3.87
C ILE A 137 -28.02 1.88 -4.08
N ALA A 138 -29.27 1.49 -4.36
CA ALA A 138 -29.63 0.11 -4.67
C ALA A 138 -30.83 0.06 -5.62
N TYR A 139 -30.95 -1.03 -6.36
CA TYR A 139 -32.06 -1.27 -7.27
C TYR A 139 -32.49 -2.74 -7.23
N VAL A 140 -33.79 -2.98 -7.34
CA VAL A 140 -34.34 -4.33 -7.51
C VAL A 140 -34.63 -4.52 -8.98
N MET A 141 -34.00 -5.54 -9.58
CA MET A 141 -34.23 -5.90 -10.97
C MET A 141 -35.28 -7.01 -11.05
N VAL A 142 -36.39 -6.73 -11.74
CA VAL A 142 -37.46 -7.69 -12.00
C VAL A 142 -37.24 -8.28 -13.40
N PRO A 143 -37.20 -9.62 -13.55
CA PRO A 143 -37.21 -10.27 -14.85
C PRO A 143 -38.38 -9.80 -15.71
N LEU A 144 -38.16 -9.55 -17.00
CA LEU A 144 -39.26 -9.21 -17.93
C LEU A 144 -40.36 -10.29 -17.98
N THR A 145 -40.01 -11.53 -17.60
CA THR A 145 -40.94 -12.67 -17.50
C THR A 145 -42.01 -12.51 -16.44
N GLU A 146 -41.70 -11.75 -15.39
CA GLU A 146 -42.53 -11.61 -14.20
C GLU A 146 -43.44 -10.39 -14.28
N ILE A 147 -43.32 -9.57 -15.34
CA ILE A 147 -44.15 -8.38 -15.53
C ILE A 147 -45.45 -8.78 -16.24
N PRO A 148 -46.62 -8.67 -15.58
CA PRO A 148 -47.90 -8.95 -16.22
C PRO A 148 -48.24 -7.81 -17.18
N TRP A 149 -47.86 -7.95 -18.45
CA TRP A 149 -48.17 -6.95 -19.48
C TRP A 149 -49.48 -7.33 -20.20
N PRO A 150 -50.57 -6.53 -20.08
CA PRO A 150 -51.81 -6.82 -20.78
C PRO A 150 -51.60 -6.72 -22.30
N GLY A 151 -51.75 -7.85 -22.99
CA GLY A 151 -51.60 -7.95 -24.45
C GLY A 151 -50.19 -8.27 -24.94
N SER A 152 -49.22 -8.57 -24.07
CA SER A 152 -47.93 -9.08 -24.56
C SER A 152 -48.13 -10.49 -25.14
N PRO A 153 -47.69 -10.76 -26.39
CA PRO A 153 -47.50 -12.15 -26.81
C PRO A 153 -46.58 -12.77 -25.77
N ILE A 154 -46.98 -13.93 -25.23
CA ILE A 154 -46.24 -14.70 -24.24
C ILE A 154 -44.78 -14.69 -24.68
N LEU A 155 -43.95 -13.87 -24.02
CA LEU A 155 -42.51 -13.84 -24.28
C LEU A 155 -42.05 -15.23 -23.93
N ASN A 156 -41.82 -16.03 -24.97
CA ASN A 156 -41.65 -17.47 -24.86
C ASN A 156 -40.60 -17.74 -23.77
N PRO A 157 -40.95 -18.33 -22.61
CA PRO A 157 -40.05 -18.47 -21.46
C PRO A 157 -38.71 -19.09 -21.85
N SER A 158 -38.73 -19.93 -22.88
CA SER A 158 -37.57 -20.58 -23.48
C SER A 158 -36.54 -19.63 -24.12
N ARG A 159 -36.90 -18.39 -24.44
CA ARG A 159 -35.99 -17.34 -24.93
C ARG A 159 -35.46 -16.42 -23.83
N LEU A 160 -35.97 -16.55 -22.62
CA LEU A 160 -35.46 -15.79 -21.48
C LEU A 160 -34.18 -16.46 -21.03
N LEU A 161 -33.09 -15.92 -21.57
CA LEU A 161 -31.72 -16.35 -21.36
C LEU A 161 -31.51 -16.69 -19.89
N SER A 162 -31.42 -17.98 -19.56
CA SER A 162 -30.75 -18.41 -18.35
C SER A 162 -29.36 -17.79 -18.38
N VAL A 163 -29.15 -16.73 -17.60
CA VAL A 163 -27.90 -16.00 -17.57
C VAL A 163 -26.86 -16.98 -17.05
N HIS A 164 -25.99 -17.46 -17.94
CA HIS A 164 -24.88 -18.30 -17.53
C HIS A 164 -23.94 -17.41 -16.73
N GLN A 165 -23.63 -17.83 -15.50
CA GLN A 165 -22.67 -17.18 -14.63
C GLN A 165 -21.48 -18.13 -14.47
N PRO A 166 -20.26 -17.60 -14.32
CA PRO A 166 -19.15 -18.41 -13.86
C PRO A 166 -19.48 -19.09 -12.52
N SER A 167 -18.81 -20.21 -12.23
CA SER A 167 -18.93 -20.86 -10.92
C SER A 167 -18.49 -19.92 -9.79
N ALA A 168 -19.01 -20.14 -8.59
CA ALA A 168 -18.62 -19.38 -7.39
C ALA A 168 -17.10 -19.44 -7.16
N ASP A 169 -16.50 -20.61 -7.35
CA ASP A 169 -15.06 -20.82 -7.21
C ASP A 169 -14.25 -19.96 -8.20
N CYS A 170 -14.70 -19.85 -9.44
CA CYS A 170 -14.06 -19.00 -10.46
C CYS A 170 -14.10 -17.53 -10.06
N LEU A 171 -15.26 -17.06 -9.58
CA LEU A 171 -15.43 -15.68 -9.11
C LEU A 171 -14.54 -15.41 -7.88
N GLN A 172 -14.54 -16.30 -6.89
CA GLN A 172 -13.69 -16.18 -5.71
C GLN A 172 -12.21 -16.15 -6.09
N HIS A 173 -11.79 -17.02 -6.99
CA HIS A 173 -10.41 -17.06 -7.48
C HIS A 173 -10.02 -15.77 -8.21
N SER A 174 -10.89 -15.22 -9.05
CA SER A 174 -10.65 -13.91 -9.68
C SER A 174 -10.50 -12.77 -8.68
N ILE A 175 -11.33 -12.74 -7.62
CA ILE A 175 -11.22 -11.75 -6.54
C ILE A 175 -9.86 -11.88 -5.84
N ALA A 176 -9.45 -13.11 -5.51
CA ALA A 176 -8.17 -13.39 -4.89
C ALA A 176 -7.00 -12.95 -5.78
N LEU A 177 -7.06 -13.24 -7.09
CA LEU A 177 -6.05 -12.83 -8.06
C LEU A 177 -5.90 -11.31 -8.12
N PHE A 178 -7.00 -10.56 -8.25
CA PHE A 178 -6.94 -9.09 -8.29
C PHE A 178 -6.43 -8.49 -6.97
N SER A 179 -6.80 -9.08 -5.83
CA SER A 179 -6.33 -8.65 -4.51
C SER A 179 -4.83 -8.87 -4.35
N ASN A 180 -4.34 -10.06 -4.71
CA ASN A 180 -2.91 -10.40 -4.68
C ASN A 180 -2.10 -9.51 -5.62
N LEU A 181 -2.66 -9.18 -6.78
CA LEU A 181 -2.04 -8.28 -7.75
C LEU A 181 -1.91 -6.86 -7.19
N GLU A 182 -2.93 -6.33 -6.52
CA GLU A 182 -2.87 -5.03 -5.86
C GLU A 182 -1.77 -5.00 -4.79
N VAL A 183 -1.69 -6.05 -3.96
CA VAL A 183 -0.63 -6.19 -2.94
C VAL A 183 0.75 -6.22 -3.59
N ALA A 184 0.94 -7.02 -4.63
CA ALA A 184 2.21 -7.13 -5.34
C ALA A 184 2.64 -5.81 -5.99
N GLN A 185 1.71 -5.08 -6.62
CA GLN A 185 1.98 -3.77 -7.21
C GLN A 185 2.33 -2.71 -6.16
N LYS A 186 1.65 -2.71 -5.01
CA LYS A 186 1.98 -1.82 -3.89
C LYS A 186 3.36 -2.12 -3.33
N SER A 187 3.68 -3.41 -3.12
CA SER A 187 5.00 -3.84 -2.67
C SER A 187 6.10 -3.38 -3.63
N LEU A 188 5.92 -3.61 -4.93
CA LEU A 188 6.89 -3.20 -5.95
C LEU A 188 7.04 -1.69 -6.03
N ARG A 189 5.94 -0.92 -5.88
CA ARG A 189 6.00 0.54 -5.85
C ARG A 189 6.74 1.04 -4.62
N ARG A 190 6.44 0.51 -3.43
CA ARG A 190 7.18 0.83 -2.20
C ARG A 190 8.67 0.52 -2.36
N HIS A 191 9.01 -0.64 -2.92
CA HIS A 191 10.40 -1.01 -3.21
C HIS A 191 11.06 0.02 -4.12
N PHE A 192 10.39 0.42 -5.20
CA PHE A 192 10.89 1.44 -6.13
C PHE A 192 11.06 2.81 -5.46
N ASP A 193 10.10 3.24 -4.64
CA ASP A 193 10.15 4.54 -3.96
C ASP A 193 11.29 4.61 -2.95
N ILE A 194 11.49 3.55 -2.15
CA ILE A 194 12.65 3.43 -1.25
C ILE A 194 13.93 3.48 -2.08
N PHE A 195 14.05 2.64 -3.12
CA PHE A 195 15.27 2.58 -3.93
C PHE A 195 15.57 3.92 -4.62
N ARG A 196 14.54 4.66 -5.05
CA ARG A 196 14.67 5.98 -5.65
C ARG A 196 15.16 7.04 -4.66
N GLN A 197 14.78 6.94 -3.39
CA GLN A 197 15.31 7.81 -2.33
C GLN A 197 16.75 7.44 -1.97
N CYS A 198 17.05 6.15 -2.01
CA CYS A 198 18.34 5.55 -1.66
C CYS A 198 19.43 5.74 -2.73
N SER A 199 19.08 5.65 -4.02
CA SER A 199 20.05 5.49 -5.10
C SER A 199 20.42 6.84 -5.73
N HIS A 200 21.65 7.29 -5.49
CA HIS A 200 22.29 8.32 -6.31
C HIS A 200 22.81 7.76 -7.63
N ASP A 201 23.19 6.49 -7.66
CA ASP A 201 23.94 5.88 -8.76
C ASP A 201 23.21 4.65 -9.31
N GLY A 202 22.56 4.82 -10.47
CA GLY A 202 22.06 3.70 -11.28
C GLY A 202 20.71 3.93 -11.96
N PRO A 203 20.58 4.89 -12.91
CA PRO A 203 19.34 5.08 -13.66
C PRO A 203 18.87 3.81 -14.37
N ALA A 204 19.77 2.88 -14.72
CA ALA A 204 19.41 1.63 -15.39
C ALA A 204 18.49 0.72 -14.56
N TYR A 205 18.81 0.50 -13.27
CA TYR A 205 17.99 -0.35 -12.40
C TYR A 205 16.63 0.30 -12.10
N LEU A 206 16.62 1.60 -11.77
CA LEU A 206 15.38 2.36 -11.58
C LEU A 206 14.52 2.34 -12.85
N ASN A 207 15.10 2.52 -14.03
CA ASN A 207 14.38 2.41 -15.30
C ASN A 207 13.81 1.01 -15.51
N ALA A 208 14.56 -0.05 -15.17
CA ALA A 208 14.08 -1.42 -15.26
C ALA A 208 12.87 -1.66 -14.34
N MET A 209 12.95 -1.22 -13.08
CA MET A 209 11.84 -1.30 -12.13
C MET A 209 10.62 -0.49 -12.59
N GLU A 210 10.82 0.74 -13.07
CA GLU A 210 9.76 1.59 -13.58
C GLU A 210 9.07 0.94 -14.79
N ASN A 211 9.85 0.34 -15.69
CA ASN A 211 9.32 -0.40 -16.84
C ASN A 211 8.49 -1.62 -16.39
N GLN A 212 8.93 -2.34 -15.34
CA GLN A 212 8.15 -3.44 -14.78
C GLN A 212 6.84 -2.95 -14.14
N LEU A 213 6.84 -1.82 -13.42
CA LEU A 213 5.61 -1.22 -12.88
C LEU A 213 4.64 -0.79 -13.99
N LYS A 214 5.15 -0.23 -15.08
CA LYS A 214 4.36 0.13 -16.28
C LYS A 214 3.78 -1.12 -16.94
N LYS A 215 4.58 -2.17 -17.16
CA LYS A 215 4.15 -3.46 -17.72
C LYS A 215 3.11 -4.14 -16.84
N ALA A 216 3.30 -4.16 -15.52
CA ALA A 216 2.32 -4.69 -14.58
C ALA A 216 0.98 -3.94 -14.67
N SER A 217 1.02 -2.60 -14.69
CA SER A 217 -0.18 -1.76 -14.77
C SER A 217 -0.96 -1.98 -16.06
N SER A 218 -0.28 -2.06 -17.21
CA SER A 218 -0.94 -2.35 -18.50
C SER A 218 -1.51 -3.76 -18.52
N SER A 219 -0.80 -4.76 -18.00
CA SER A 219 -1.30 -6.13 -17.87
C SER A 219 -2.58 -6.22 -17.03
N VAL A 220 -2.71 -5.44 -15.95
CA VAL A 220 -3.95 -5.40 -15.14
C VAL A 220 -5.13 -4.88 -15.95
N VAL A 221 -4.93 -3.81 -16.72
CA VAL A 221 -5.98 -3.24 -17.58
C VAL A 221 -6.40 -4.25 -18.64
N THR A 222 -5.44 -4.93 -19.26
CA THR A 222 -5.69 -6.01 -20.22
C THR A 222 -6.46 -7.15 -19.58
N LEU A 223 -6.05 -7.63 -18.40
CA LEU A 223 -6.75 -8.67 -17.66
C LEU A 223 -8.19 -8.28 -17.34
N LYS A 224 -8.42 -7.07 -16.82
CA LYS A 224 -9.78 -6.57 -16.52
C LYS A 224 -10.65 -6.50 -17.78
N THR A 225 -10.08 -6.05 -18.89
CA THR A 225 -10.77 -5.97 -20.18
C THR A 225 -11.13 -7.37 -20.70
N ASN A 226 -10.19 -8.30 -20.68
CA ASN A 226 -10.39 -9.68 -21.11
C ASN A 226 -11.41 -10.39 -20.20
N PHE A 227 -11.31 -10.21 -18.89
CA PHE A 227 -12.26 -10.73 -17.92
C PHE A 227 -13.67 -10.20 -18.18
N ALA A 228 -13.84 -8.89 -18.37
CA ALA A 228 -15.15 -8.28 -18.65
C ALA A 228 -15.75 -8.80 -19.97
N ASN A 229 -14.95 -8.87 -21.04
CA ASN A 229 -15.37 -9.37 -22.34
C ASN A 229 -15.78 -10.85 -22.27
N THR A 230 -15.00 -11.69 -21.57
CA THR A 230 -15.31 -13.11 -21.39
C THR A 230 -16.55 -13.30 -20.53
N LEU A 231 -16.73 -12.52 -19.47
CA LEU A 231 -17.94 -12.55 -18.66
C LEU A 231 -19.18 -12.19 -19.50
N LEU A 232 -19.09 -11.16 -20.35
CA LEU A 232 -20.16 -10.79 -21.27
C LEU A 232 -20.47 -11.92 -22.26
N ASN A 233 -19.44 -12.56 -22.82
CA ASN A 233 -19.62 -13.67 -23.76
C ASN A 233 -20.23 -14.92 -23.09
N ILE A 234 -19.82 -15.26 -21.86
CA ILE A 234 -20.43 -16.33 -21.07
C ILE A 234 -21.90 -16.02 -20.82
N ARG A 235 -22.23 -14.80 -20.39
CA ARG A 235 -23.62 -14.37 -20.15
C ARG A 235 -24.48 -14.41 -21.42
N HIS A 236 -23.87 -14.15 -22.58
CA HIS A 236 -24.50 -14.29 -23.89
C HIS A 236 -24.46 -15.72 -24.47
N LYS A 237 -23.99 -16.71 -23.70
CA LYS A 237 -23.83 -18.11 -24.11
C LYS A 237 -22.96 -18.31 -25.37
N LYS A 238 -22.04 -17.37 -25.62
CA LYS A 238 -21.06 -17.43 -26.72
C LYS A 238 -19.78 -18.19 -26.34
N LEU A 239 -19.52 -18.30 -25.04
CA LEU A 239 -18.37 -18.98 -24.46
C LEU A 239 -18.83 -19.84 -23.29
N ASP A 240 -18.12 -20.95 -23.07
CA ASP A 240 -18.27 -21.78 -21.89
C ASP A 240 -17.57 -21.15 -20.67
N THR A 241 -17.96 -21.57 -19.47
CA THR A 241 -17.39 -21.10 -18.20
C THR A 241 -15.88 -21.36 -18.09
N ASP A 242 -15.36 -22.39 -18.77
CA ASP A 242 -13.93 -22.71 -18.80
C ASP A 242 -13.07 -21.60 -19.45
N GLY A 243 -13.67 -20.78 -20.33
CA GLY A 243 -13.00 -19.65 -20.94
C GLY A 243 -12.49 -18.63 -19.91
N MET A 244 -13.20 -18.48 -18.78
CA MET A 244 -12.77 -17.60 -17.70
C MET A 244 -11.54 -18.15 -16.97
N TRP A 245 -11.55 -19.45 -16.65
CA TRP A 245 -10.42 -20.12 -16.01
C TRP A 245 -9.14 -20.06 -16.84
N ASN A 246 -9.25 -20.14 -18.17
CA ASN A 246 -8.10 -20.05 -19.06
C ASN A 246 -7.41 -18.69 -18.96
N ILE A 247 -8.18 -17.59 -18.96
CA ILE A 247 -7.62 -16.23 -18.85
C ILE A 247 -6.95 -16.01 -17.51
N LEU A 248 -7.55 -16.49 -16.41
CA LEU A 248 -6.98 -16.36 -15.07
C LEU A 248 -5.65 -17.14 -14.98
N ARG A 249 -5.62 -18.39 -15.44
CA ARG A 249 -4.40 -19.23 -15.42
C ARG A 249 -3.30 -18.69 -16.32
N GLU A 250 -3.64 -18.21 -17.51
CA GLU A 250 -2.67 -17.59 -18.43
C GLU A 250 -1.99 -16.38 -17.78
N PHE A 251 -2.78 -15.55 -17.08
CA PHE A 251 -2.24 -14.40 -16.36
C PHE A 251 -1.35 -14.81 -15.18
N GLU A 252 -1.77 -15.81 -14.40
CA GLU A 252 -0.99 -16.33 -13.27
C GLU A 252 0.36 -16.95 -13.70
N ALA A 253 0.43 -17.51 -14.91
CA ALA A 253 1.66 -18.06 -15.46
C ALA A 253 2.60 -16.99 -16.06
N GLY A 254 2.11 -15.77 -16.31
CA GLY A 254 2.87 -14.72 -16.97
C GLY A 254 3.86 -13.97 -16.06
N ASP A 255 4.77 -13.22 -16.66
CA ASP A 255 5.78 -12.40 -15.96
C ASP A 255 5.19 -11.25 -15.13
N THR A 256 3.91 -10.94 -15.31
CA THR A 256 3.20 -9.91 -14.52
C THR A 256 2.26 -10.52 -13.51
N SER A 257 2.39 -11.81 -13.23
CA SER A 257 1.65 -12.47 -12.16
C SER A 257 2.03 -11.88 -10.80
N PRO A 258 1.15 -11.97 -9.79
CA PRO A 258 1.47 -11.49 -8.44
C PRO A 258 2.75 -12.10 -7.89
N HIS A 259 2.98 -13.39 -8.14
CA HIS A 259 4.19 -14.08 -7.70
C HIS A 259 5.46 -13.53 -8.37
N SER A 260 5.43 -13.31 -9.69
CA SER A 260 6.56 -12.74 -10.42
C SER A 260 6.88 -11.30 -9.98
N LEU A 261 5.85 -10.49 -9.72
CA LEU A 261 6.06 -9.13 -9.20
C LEU A 261 6.63 -9.14 -7.77
N LEU A 262 6.15 -10.05 -6.91
CA LEU A 262 6.67 -10.19 -5.55
C LEU A 262 8.09 -10.73 -5.49
N SER A 263 8.51 -11.57 -6.45
CA SER A 263 9.88 -12.08 -6.49
C SER A 263 10.92 -10.97 -6.76
N LEU A 264 10.51 -9.91 -7.46
CA LEU A 264 11.32 -8.69 -7.61
C LEU A 264 11.49 -7.93 -6.28
N THR A 265 10.63 -8.19 -5.30
CA THR A 265 10.65 -7.55 -3.97
C THR A 265 11.26 -8.44 -2.88
N THR A 266 12.02 -9.48 -3.24
CA THR A 266 12.64 -10.45 -2.30
C THR A 266 13.56 -9.84 -1.24
N GLN A 267 13.96 -8.57 -1.39
CA GLN A 267 14.77 -7.83 -0.43
C GLN A 267 13.95 -6.83 0.41
N SER A 268 12.64 -7.06 0.59
CA SER A 268 11.74 -6.17 1.34
C SER A 268 12.27 -5.84 2.75
N ASP A 269 12.71 -6.84 3.51
CA ASP A 269 13.17 -6.65 4.90
C ASP A 269 14.39 -5.73 4.97
N LYS A 270 15.30 -5.87 4.00
CA LYS A 270 16.48 -5.03 3.89
C LYS A 270 16.08 -3.60 3.52
N LEU A 271 15.18 -3.43 2.56
CA LEU A 271 14.73 -2.10 2.19
C LEU A 271 13.99 -1.39 3.30
N ASP A 272 13.16 -2.10 4.07
CA ASP A 272 12.46 -1.53 5.22
C ASP A 272 13.45 -1.08 6.31
N PHE A 273 14.51 -1.87 6.53
CA PHE A 273 15.64 -1.49 7.37
C PHE A 273 16.41 -0.27 6.83
N LEU A 274 16.69 -0.22 5.53
CA LEU A 274 17.37 0.93 4.94
C LEU A 274 16.51 2.20 5.03
N ALA A 275 15.21 2.08 4.76
CA ALA A 275 14.26 3.18 4.86
C ALA A 275 14.18 3.73 6.30
N SER A 276 14.23 2.86 7.32
CA SER A 276 14.25 3.32 8.72
C SER A 276 15.53 4.05 9.09
N LEU A 277 16.69 3.63 8.57
CA LEU A 277 17.92 4.36 8.82
C LEU A 277 17.99 5.70 8.06
N ILE A 278 17.44 5.76 6.86
CA ILE A 278 17.35 7.00 6.08
C ILE A 278 16.44 8.01 6.78
N SER A 279 15.33 7.56 7.37
CA SER A 279 14.46 8.45 8.15
C SER A 279 15.14 8.99 9.42
N LEU A 280 16.19 8.31 9.92
CA LEU A 280 17.06 8.80 10.99
C LEU A 280 18.18 9.73 10.50
N GLY A 281 18.23 10.04 9.20
CA GLY A 281 19.21 10.96 8.61
C GLY A 281 20.45 10.28 8.01
N CYS A 282 20.49 8.95 7.94
CA CYS A 282 21.57 8.25 7.24
C CYS A 282 21.49 8.48 5.73
N GLN A 283 22.65 8.52 5.09
CA GLN A 283 22.76 8.45 3.63
C GLN A 283 23.02 7.00 3.21
N TYR A 284 22.27 6.50 2.25
CA TYR A 284 22.53 5.18 1.68
C TYR A 284 23.33 5.32 0.38
N GLN A 285 24.32 4.46 0.22
CA GLN A 285 25.10 4.31 -0.99
C GLN A 285 25.02 2.87 -1.46
N GLY A 286 24.37 2.71 -2.60
CA GLY A 286 23.87 1.43 -3.08
C GLY A 286 24.84 0.64 -3.94
N LEU A 287 24.36 -0.58 -4.22
CA LEU A 287 24.95 -1.66 -4.99
C LEU A 287 25.83 -1.21 -6.17
N PHE A 288 27.14 -1.35 -6.00
CA PHE A 288 28.09 -1.25 -7.09
C PHE A 288 28.24 -2.61 -7.76
N ASP A 289 27.91 -2.69 -9.06
CA ASP A 289 28.05 -3.92 -9.86
C ASP A 289 29.52 -4.38 -10.01
N SER A 290 30.49 -3.59 -9.55
CA SER A 290 31.90 -3.95 -9.55
C SER A 290 32.67 -3.35 -8.37
N LEU A 291 33.68 -4.09 -7.90
CA LEU A 291 34.72 -3.64 -6.96
C LEU A 291 35.34 -2.29 -7.38
N GLN A 292 35.50 -2.08 -8.69
CA GLN A 292 36.05 -0.84 -9.25
C GLN A 292 35.13 0.36 -9.00
N SER A 293 33.82 0.16 -9.05
CA SER A 293 32.85 1.22 -8.77
C SER A 293 32.75 1.50 -7.27
N CYS A 294 32.88 0.49 -6.38
CA CYS A 294 33.01 0.72 -4.93
C CYS A 294 34.28 1.53 -4.59
N MET A 295 35.40 1.20 -5.22
CA MET A 295 36.69 1.85 -4.94
C MET A 295 36.75 3.29 -5.47
N TRP A 296 36.12 3.59 -6.60
CA TRP A 296 36.13 4.93 -7.19
C TRP A 296 35.06 5.86 -6.64
N SER A 297 33.91 5.33 -6.22
CA SER A 297 32.88 6.16 -5.57
C SER A 297 33.34 6.70 -4.23
N SER A 298 34.30 6.00 -3.55
CA SER A 298 34.96 6.37 -2.28
C SER A 298 34.28 7.58 -1.65
N SER A 299 33.08 7.30 -1.14
CA SER A 299 32.12 8.18 -0.49
C SER A 299 32.77 9.37 0.23
N ALA A 300 33.90 9.11 0.90
CA ALA A 300 34.79 10.08 1.51
C ALA A 300 35.13 11.32 0.64
N ARG A 301 35.23 11.22 -0.69
CA ARG A 301 35.59 12.35 -1.57
C ARG A 301 34.43 13.30 -1.87
N LEU A 302 33.20 12.80 -1.84
CA LEU A 302 31.98 13.59 -2.03
C LEU A 302 31.45 14.15 -0.71
N LEU A 303 31.91 13.58 0.42
CA LEU A 303 31.55 14.04 1.75
C LEU A 303 32.21 15.39 2.07
N PRO A 304 31.56 16.24 2.90
CA PRO A 304 32.11 17.52 3.31
C PRO A 304 33.52 17.37 3.89
N ARG A 305 34.47 18.19 3.42
CA ARG A 305 35.92 18.02 3.69
C ARG A 305 36.36 18.19 5.14
N HIS A 306 35.45 18.37 6.10
CA HIS A 306 35.78 18.71 7.49
C HIS A 306 34.89 18.02 8.53
N GLU A 307 34.16 16.97 8.15
CA GLU A 307 33.25 16.28 9.06
C GLU A 307 33.72 14.86 9.39
N ASP A 308 33.32 14.40 10.58
CA ASP A 308 33.45 13.02 11.00
C ASP A 308 32.41 12.19 10.25
N VAL A 309 32.85 11.09 9.63
CA VAL A 309 31.99 10.23 8.82
C VAL A 309 32.08 8.82 9.31
N TYR A 310 30.93 8.21 9.60
CA TYR A 310 30.84 6.81 9.97
C TYR A 310 30.15 6.06 8.85
N ILE A 311 30.80 5.01 8.35
CA ILE A 311 30.28 4.17 7.27
C ILE A 311 29.99 2.79 7.82
N LEU A 312 28.72 2.39 7.84
CA LEU A 312 28.29 1.03 8.11
C LEU A 312 28.35 0.23 6.82
N TYR A 313 29.28 -0.72 6.75
CA TYR A 313 29.37 -1.68 5.67
C TYR A 313 28.43 -2.85 5.94
N LEU A 314 27.50 -3.09 5.01
CA LEU A 314 26.53 -4.19 5.11
C LEU A 314 26.61 -5.12 3.90
N ASN A 315 26.29 -6.38 4.15
CA ASN A 315 26.14 -7.42 3.15
C ASN A 315 24.85 -8.20 3.44
N ASN A 316 24.11 -8.59 2.39
CA ASN A 316 22.94 -9.47 2.47
C ASN A 316 23.16 -10.74 3.31
N HIS A 317 24.37 -11.32 3.26
CA HIS A 317 24.71 -12.54 4.00
C HIS A 317 24.84 -12.31 5.51
N VAL A 318 25.23 -11.09 5.90
CA VAL A 318 25.66 -10.75 7.25
C VAL A 318 24.52 -10.15 8.08
N TYR A 319 23.62 -9.42 7.41
CA TYR A 319 22.43 -8.78 7.99
C TYR A 319 21.52 -9.75 8.75
N LYS A 320 21.42 -11.01 8.30
CA LYS A 320 20.29 -11.85 8.73
C LYS A 320 20.43 -12.54 10.07
N ASN A 321 21.62 -12.83 10.63
CA ASN A 321 21.71 -13.70 11.83
C ASN A 321 23.09 -13.78 12.53
N SER A 322 23.95 -12.76 12.47
CA SER A 322 25.23 -12.81 13.22
C SER A 322 25.13 -12.04 14.55
N ALA A 323 25.70 -12.60 15.63
CA ALA A 323 25.86 -11.86 16.89
C ALA A 323 26.68 -10.57 16.67
N LEU A 324 27.67 -10.65 15.77
CA LEU A 324 28.43 -9.50 15.30
C LEU A 324 27.55 -8.40 14.68
N TRP A 325 26.54 -8.76 13.88
CA TRP A 325 25.60 -7.77 13.35
C TRP A 325 24.87 -7.03 14.46
N GLN A 326 24.39 -7.72 15.48
CA GLN A 326 23.69 -7.06 16.59
C GLN A 326 24.60 -6.11 17.37
N GLU A 327 25.85 -6.51 17.64
CA GLU A 327 26.83 -5.66 18.32
C GLU A 327 27.24 -4.45 17.47
N THR A 328 27.57 -4.67 16.20
CA THR A 328 27.92 -3.60 15.24
C THR A 328 26.75 -2.64 15.09
N PHE A 329 25.52 -3.15 14.95
CA PHE A 329 24.34 -2.30 14.78
C PHE A 329 24.01 -1.53 16.05
N ALA A 330 24.09 -2.13 17.24
CA ALA A 330 23.90 -1.42 18.50
C ALA A 330 24.93 -0.30 18.69
N LEU A 331 26.18 -0.49 18.24
CA LEU A 331 27.17 0.57 18.20
C LEU A 331 26.78 1.67 17.20
N PHE A 332 26.29 1.30 16.02
CA PHE A 332 25.81 2.24 15.02
C PHE A 332 24.62 3.07 15.52
N GLU A 333 23.65 2.47 16.20
CA GLU A 333 22.50 3.16 16.81
C GLU A 333 22.95 4.18 17.87
N ARG A 334 23.91 3.83 18.73
CA ARG A 334 24.50 4.79 19.68
C ARG A 334 25.15 5.98 18.95
N LEU A 335 25.81 5.70 17.82
CA LEU A 335 26.35 6.71 16.91
C LEU A 335 25.28 7.41 16.05
N LEU A 336 24.01 7.03 16.12
CA LEU A 336 22.92 7.84 15.55
C LEU A 336 22.32 8.74 16.63
N GLU A 337 22.22 8.25 17.85
CA GLU A 337 21.62 8.96 18.99
C GLU A 337 22.50 10.09 19.52
N ASP A 338 23.83 9.96 19.50
CA ASP A 338 24.74 10.92 20.11
C ASP A 338 24.85 12.26 19.33
N ARG A 339 24.11 13.29 19.69
CA ARG A 339 24.14 14.57 18.96
C ARG A 339 25.27 15.51 19.39
N SER A 340 26.32 15.01 20.04
CA SER A 340 27.39 15.86 20.62
C SER A 340 28.27 16.57 19.59
N ALA A 341 28.43 16.02 18.39
CA ALA A 341 29.26 16.59 17.32
C ALA A 341 28.60 16.41 15.94
N PRO A 342 28.84 17.35 14.99
CA PRO A 342 28.39 17.19 13.61
C PRO A 342 29.09 15.99 12.97
N ARG A 343 28.30 15.08 12.39
CA ARG A 343 28.79 13.89 11.70
C ARG A 343 27.86 13.47 10.59
N THR A 344 28.41 12.78 9.61
CA THR A 344 27.64 12.13 8.55
C THR A 344 27.64 10.62 8.76
N MET A 345 26.44 10.03 8.69
CA MET A 345 26.25 8.58 8.80
C MET A 345 25.94 8.03 7.41
N VAL A 346 26.75 7.10 6.95
CA VAL A 346 26.62 6.48 5.63
C VAL A 346 26.41 4.98 5.79
N ILE A 347 25.56 4.43 4.94
CA ILE A 347 25.28 3.01 4.84
C ILE A 347 25.77 2.56 3.47
N GLU A 348 26.76 1.67 3.43
CA GLU A 348 27.35 1.19 2.20
C GLU A 348 27.05 -0.28 1.98
N ASP A 349 26.36 -0.58 0.88
CA ASP A 349 25.94 -1.93 0.51
C ASP A 349 27.00 -2.61 -0.36
N CYS A 350 27.74 -3.54 0.25
CA CYS A 350 28.87 -4.19 -0.39
C CYS A 350 28.82 -5.70 -0.27
N PHE A 351 29.04 -6.38 -1.40
CA PHE A 351 29.02 -7.85 -1.46
C PHE A 351 30.30 -8.53 -0.96
N PHE A 352 31.40 -7.78 -0.89
CA PHE A 352 32.75 -8.36 -0.74
C PHE A 352 33.20 -8.54 0.71
N PHE A 353 32.45 -8.02 1.68
CA PHE A 353 32.83 -8.08 3.09
C PHE A 353 32.29 -9.34 3.78
N GLU A 354 33.15 -9.97 4.57
CA GLU A 354 32.84 -11.20 5.33
C GLU A 354 32.06 -10.94 6.63
N LYS A 355 32.22 -9.74 7.22
CA LYS A 355 31.58 -9.33 8.49
C LYS A 355 31.05 -7.90 8.41
N PRO A 356 30.11 -7.49 9.28
CA PRO A 356 29.59 -6.13 9.30
C PRO A 356 30.49 -5.29 10.18
N TYR A 357 30.89 -4.12 9.72
CA TYR A 357 31.74 -3.24 10.51
C TYR A 357 31.45 -1.78 10.20
N ILE A 358 31.92 -0.91 11.10
CA ILE A 358 31.80 0.53 10.98
C ILE A 358 33.20 1.08 10.79
N SER A 359 33.44 1.74 9.66
CA SER A 359 34.64 2.56 9.49
C SER A 359 34.36 3.97 9.94
N TYR A 360 35.37 4.61 10.50
CA TYR A 360 35.36 6.02 10.87
C TYR A 360 36.40 6.78 10.05
N PHE A 361 35.94 7.84 9.38
CA PHE A 361 36.75 8.74 8.57
C PHE A 361 36.71 10.15 9.12
N ARG A 362 37.83 10.86 8.96
CA ARG A 362 37.95 12.30 9.22
C ARG A 362 38.79 12.92 8.11
N ASN A 363 38.37 14.06 7.58
CA ASN A 363 39.06 14.74 6.46
C ASN A 363 39.34 13.78 5.27
N CYS A 364 38.35 12.94 4.93
CA CYS A 364 38.44 11.95 3.87
C CYS A 364 39.50 10.85 4.07
N GLN A 365 40.06 10.70 5.27
CA GLN A 365 41.03 9.65 5.61
C GLN A 365 40.42 8.67 6.61
N VAL A 366 40.72 7.38 6.44
CA VAL A 366 40.33 6.33 7.39
C VAL A 366 41.11 6.56 8.68
N VAL A 367 40.40 6.78 9.79
CA VAL A 367 40.99 6.88 11.13
C VAL A 367 40.89 5.53 11.84
N VAL A 368 39.75 4.86 11.71
CA VAL A 368 39.52 3.51 12.23
C VAL A 368 38.79 2.69 11.17
N GLU A 369 39.33 1.52 10.84
CA GLU A 369 38.74 0.61 9.85
C GLU A 369 37.59 -0.21 10.44
N ASP A 370 37.76 -0.78 11.64
CA ASP A 370 36.69 -1.48 12.36
C ASP A 370 36.54 -0.90 13.77
N LEU A 371 35.51 -0.06 13.93
CA LEU A 371 35.25 0.66 15.17
C LEU A 371 34.83 -0.26 16.32
N LEU A 372 34.15 -1.38 16.03
CA LEU A 372 33.75 -2.35 17.05
C LEU A 372 34.97 -3.09 17.59
N GLU A 373 35.86 -3.52 16.69
CA GLU A 373 37.11 -4.18 17.06
C GLU A 373 38.03 -3.24 17.86
N TYR A 374 38.14 -1.98 17.43
CA TYR A 374 38.86 -0.94 18.17
C TYR A 374 38.29 -0.73 19.58
N HIS A 375 36.96 -0.64 19.71
CA HIS A 375 36.29 -0.46 21.00
C HIS A 375 36.53 -1.64 21.95
N ASN A 376 36.43 -2.87 21.43
CA ASN A 376 36.67 -4.09 22.21
C ASN A 376 38.15 -4.23 22.61
N GLY A 377 39.08 -3.87 21.72
CA GLY A 377 40.51 -3.83 22.02
C GLY A 377 40.88 -2.79 23.09
N GLN A 378 40.23 -1.63 23.09
CA GLN A 378 40.42 -0.59 24.11
C GLN A 378 39.71 -0.87 25.43
N ASN A 379 38.66 -1.69 25.48
CA ASN A 379 38.10 -2.12 26.75
C ASN A 379 39.03 -3.07 27.53
N GLY A 380 40.09 -3.59 26.89
CA GLY A 380 41.25 -4.20 27.57
C GLY A 380 42.24 -3.19 28.16
N VAL A 381 42.15 -1.90 27.79
CA VAL A 381 43.00 -0.78 28.22
C VAL A 381 42.13 0.48 28.37
N HIS A 382 41.37 0.57 29.47
CA HIS A 382 40.46 1.70 29.79
C HIS A 382 40.93 3.07 29.30
N VAL A 383 40.40 3.56 28.17
CA VAL A 383 40.43 4.98 27.80
C VAL A 383 39.15 5.34 27.04
N TRP A 384 38.07 5.63 27.77
CA TRP A 384 37.03 6.54 27.29
C TRP A 384 37.09 7.78 28.16
N GLY A 385 37.49 8.91 27.59
CA GLY A 385 37.56 10.19 28.32
C GLY A 385 38.53 11.25 27.79
N LYS A 386 39.41 10.94 26.83
CA LYS A 386 40.16 11.99 26.14
C LYS A 386 39.50 12.30 24.81
N SER A 387 38.81 13.44 24.80
CA SER A 387 38.44 14.18 23.60
C SER A 387 39.53 14.04 22.54
N LEU A 388 39.18 13.50 21.37
CA LEU A 388 40.04 13.36 20.18
C LEU A 388 40.37 14.73 19.53
N SER A 389 40.41 15.80 20.32
CA SER A 389 40.70 17.18 19.92
C SER A 389 42.16 17.58 20.15
N SER A 390 43.06 16.64 20.44
CA SER A 390 44.48 16.94 20.65
C SER A 390 45.38 15.85 20.06
N VAL A 391 45.49 15.84 18.73
CA VAL A 391 46.68 15.35 18.03
C VAL A 391 46.95 16.39 16.94
N GLU A 392 47.91 17.28 17.20
CA GLU A 392 48.53 18.16 16.21
C GLU A 392 49.54 17.37 15.36
#